data_AF-A0A6P1IT84-F1
#
_entry.id   AF-A0A6P1IT84-F1
#
_cell.length_a   1.000
_cell.length_b   1.000
_cell.length_c   1.000
_cell.angle_alpha   90.00
_cell.angle_beta   90.00
_cell.angle_gamma   90.00
#
_symmetry.space_group_name_H-M   'P 1'
#
loop_
_entity.id
_entity.type
_entity.pdbx_description
1 polymer ?
#
loop_
_entity_poly.entity_id
_entity_poly.type
_entity_poly.pdbx_seq_one_letter_code
_entity_poly.pdbx_strand_id
1 'polypeptide(L)'
;MLVCHPSVQADNLAQLLAFAKANPNKVTLGSGGVGTTAHLAMEAIKHLSNAPILHVPYKSGAPAMTDLLGGNVSCMIDALGTSLPRVQNGSLKSLAVTGAKRGPLLPKVPTVAESGLPGFEEFSGKYWMGIMAPAGTPQPILDKLNAVVQEILRDDAALRQRLDALGLDPLPMSASQFSGFLKVDRDSWGRIVKMTGAKAD
;
A
#
# COMPACT_ATOMS: atom_id res chain seq x y z
N MET A 1 -3.01 -3.50 0.30
CA MET A 1 -4.27 -4.18 -0.06
C MET A 1 -5.44 -3.24 0.19
N LEU A 2 -6.53 -3.35 -0.56
CA LEU A 2 -7.77 -2.62 -0.32
C LEU A 2 -8.66 -3.42 0.63
N VAL A 3 -8.90 -2.87 1.81
CA VAL A 3 -9.80 -3.40 2.82
C VAL A 3 -11.01 -2.51 3.01
N CYS A 4 -12.15 -3.09 3.37
CA CYS A 4 -13.39 -2.37 3.64
C CYS A 4 -14.05 -2.89 4.91
N HIS A 5 -14.81 -2.01 5.57
CA HIS A 5 -15.65 -2.38 6.68
C HIS A 5 -16.76 -3.35 6.21
N PRO A 6 -17.15 -4.37 7.01
CA PRO A 6 -18.14 -5.36 6.61
C PRO A 6 -19.52 -4.79 6.22
N SER A 7 -19.90 -3.61 6.73
CA SER A 7 -21.17 -2.95 6.37
C SER A 7 -21.23 -2.44 4.94
N VAL A 8 -20.09 -2.35 4.24
CA VAL A 8 -20.06 -1.97 2.82
C VAL A 8 -20.60 -3.13 1.98
N GLN A 9 -21.64 -2.85 1.19
CA GLN A 9 -22.33 -3.83 0.33
C GLN A 9 -21.53 -4.16 -0.94
N ALA A 10 -20.29 -4.59 -0.76
CA ALA A 10 -19.40 -5.06 -1.80
C ALA A 10 -18.43 -6.10 -1.25
N ASP A 11 -18.26 -7.21 -1.98
CA ASP A 11 -17.37 -8.31 -1.60
C ASP A 11 -16.15 -8.42 -2.52
N ASN A 12 -16.07 -7.57 -3.55
CA ASN A 12 -14.91 -7.39 -4.39
C ASN A 12 -14.85 -5.93 -4.91
N LEU A 13 -13.71 -5.56 -5.49
CA LEU A 13 -13.51 -4.20 -6.00
C LEU A 13 -14.51 -3.82 -7.10
N ALA A 14 -14.84 -4.73 -8.03
CA ALA A 14 -15.79 -4.42 -9.10
C ALA A 14 -17.18 -4.03 -8.53
N GLN A 15 -17.66 -4.75 -7.52
CA GLN A 15 -18.90 -4.41 -6.80
C GLN A 15 -18.79 -3.08 -6.05
N LEU A 16 -17.64 -2.79 -5.42
CA LEU A 16 -17.42 -1.50 -4.75
C LEU A 16 -17.51 -0.34 -5.73
N LEU A 17 -16.87 -0.48 -6.90
CA LEU A 17 -16.88 0.55 -7.95
C LEU A 17 -18.28 0.75 -8.53
N ALA A 18 -19.03 -0.33 -8.77
CA ALA A 18 -20.42 -0.25 -9.20
C ALA A 18 -21.30 0.42 -8.13
N PHE A 19 -21.15 0.04 -6.87
CA PHE A 19 -21.86 0.64 -5.74
C PHE A 19 -21.55 2.14 -5.61
N ALA A 20 -20.28 2.54 -5.72
CA ALA A 20 -19.88 3.94 -5.69
C ALA A 20 -20.51 4.75 -6.83
N LYS A 21 -20.53 4.22 -8.06
CA LYS A 21 -21.16 4.89 -9.21
C LYS A 21 -22.67 5.04 -9.04
N ALA A 22 -23.34 4.02 -8.51
CA ALA A 22 -24.78 4.07 -8.23
C ALA A 22 -25.12 4.99 -7.04
N ASN A 23 -24.16 5.20 -6.13
CA ASN A 23 -24.35 5.96 -4.90
C ASN A 23 -23.22 6.99 -4.70
N PRO A 24 -23.22 8.09 -5.48
CA PRO A 24 -22.20 9.12 -5.36
C PRO A 24 -22.03 9.61 -3.92
N ASN A 25 -20.78 9.80 -3.48
CA ASN A 25 -20.42 10.27 -2.14
C ASN A 25 -20.74 9.30 -0.98
N LYS A 26 -21.16 8.05 -1.24
CA LYS A 26 -21.38 7.04 -0.19
C LYS A 26 -20.16 6.18 0.14
N VAL A 27 -19.16 6.15 -0.74
CA VAL A 27 -17.92 5.39 -0.52
C VAL A 27 -16.80 6.35 -0.15
N THR A 28 -16.26 6.17 1.06
CA THR A 28 -15.08 6.90 1.53
C THR A 28 -13.88 5.98 1.61
N LEU A 29 -12.70 6.48 1.20
CA LEU A 29 -11.42 5.80 1.39
C LEU A 29 -10.53 6.62 2.33
N GLY A 30 -10.23 6.07 3.49
CA GLY A 30 -9.28 6.64 4.44
C GLY A 30 -7.84 6.36 4.00
N SER A 31 -6.93 7.33 4.15
CA SER A 31 -5.48 7.11 3.98
C SER A 31 -4.70 7.58 5.20
N GLY A 32 -3.45 7.14 5.32
CA GLY A 32 -2.54 7.64 6.35
C GLY A 32 -2.01 9.06 6.11
N GLY A 33 -2.57 9.78 5.15
CA GLY A 33 -2.18 11.14 4.80
C GLY A 33 -2.12 11.37 3.30
N VAL A 34 -2.18 12.65 2.93
CA VAL A 34 -1.95 13.11 1.56
C VAL A 34 -0.50 12.80 1.15
N GLY A 35 -0.30 12.45 -0.12
CA GLY A 35 1.01 12.07 -0.68
C GLY A 35 1.53 10.68 -0.30
N THR A 36 0.85 9.94 0.58
CA THR A 36 1.22 8.54 0.87
C THR A 36 0.99 7.64 -0.35
N THR A 37 1.73 6.53 -0.44
CA THR A 37 1.53 5.53 -1.50
C THR A 37 0.10 4.98 -1.52
N ALA A 38 -0.52 4.87 -0.35
CA ALA A 38 -1.94 4.53 -0.21
C ALA A 38 -2.85 5.58 -0.86
N HIS A 39 -2.65 6.88 -0.58
CA HIS A 39 -3.38 7.96 -1.24
C HIS A 39 -3.21 7.94 -2.76
N LEU A 40 -1.97 7.79 -3.25
CA LEU A 40 -1.70 7.76 -4.70
C LEU A 40 -2.37 6.56 -5.38
N ALA A 41 -2.38 5.39 -4.73
CA ALA A 41 -3.12 4.22 -5.20
C ALA A 41 -4.64 4.45 -5.23
N MET A 42 -5.20 5.18 -4.25
CA MET A 42 -6.62 5.56 -4.27
C MET A 42 -6.95 6.48 -5.44
N GLU A 43 -6.12 7.50 -5.68
CA GLU A 43 -6.29 8.41 -6.80
C GLU A 43 -6.18 7.69 -8.15
N ALA A 44 -5.30 6.69 -8.26
CA ALA A 44 -5.24 5.84 -9.44
C ALA A 44 -6.51 4.98 -9.64
N ILE A 45 -7.05 4.37 -8.58
CA ILE A 45 -8.33 3.65 -8.65
C ILE A 45 -9.45 4.60 -9.10
N LYS A 46 -9.53 5.80 -8.53
CA LYS A 46 -10.51 6.82 -8.89
C LYS A 46 -10.37 7.21 -10.37
N HIS A 47 -9.16 7.51 -10.81
CA HIS A 47 -8.84 7.90 -12.18
C HIS A 47 -9.24 6.82 -13.19
N LEU A 48 -8.80 5.57 -12.98
CA LEU A 48 -9.08 4.46 -13.90
C LEU A 48 -10.56 4.05 -13.92
N SER A 49 -11.22 4.11 -12.76
CA SER A 49 -12.61 3.64 -12.64
C SER A 49 -13.65 4.71 -12.98
N ASN A 50 -13.29 6.00 -12.90
CA ASN A 50 -14.21 7.14 -12.85
C ASN A 50 -15.29 7.00 -11.76
N ALA A 51 -15.02 6.24 -10.68
CA ALA A 51 -15.96 6.08 -9.59
C ALA A 51 -15.90 7.28 -8.62
N PRO A 52 -17.06 7.80 -8.17
CA PRO A 52 -17.12 8.94 -7.25
C PRO A 52 -16.83 8.50 -5.81
N ILE A 53 -15.54 8.35 -5.50
CA ILE A 53 -15.03 7.96 -4.19
C ILE A 53 -14.43 9.19 -3.49
N LEU A 54 -14.77 9.40 -2.23
CA LEU A 54 -14.22 10.49 -1.42
C LEU A 54 -12.98 10.04 -0.65
N HIS A 55 -11.88 10.77 -0.79
CA HIS A 55 -10.67 10.55 0.03
C HIS A 55 -10.82 11.27 1.38
N VAL A 56 -10.52 10.54 2.46
CA VAL A 56 -10.48 11.08 3.83
C VAL A 56 -9.04 10.97 4.35
N PRO A 57 -8.27 12.06 4.36
CA PRO A 57 -6.89 12.03 4.83
C PRO A 57 -6.81 12.02 6.36
N TYR A 58 -5.99 11.13 6.91
CA TYR A 58 -5.63 11.12 8.33
C TYR A 58 -4.18 11.52 8.53
N LYS A 59 -3.78 11.76 9.78
CA LYS A 59 -2.38 12.06 10.14
C LYS A 59 -1.45 10.84 10.04
N SER A 60 -1.99 9.63 10.11
CA SER A 60 -1.27 8.37 9.93
C SER A 60 -2.26 7.22 9.65
N GLY A 61 -1.73 6.04 9.32
CA GLY A 61 -2.58 4.87 9.06
C GLY A 61 -3.33 4.35 10.30
N ALA A 62 -2.80 4.58 11.51
CA ALA A 62 -3.42 4.11 12.76
C ALA A 62 -4.82 4.71 13.03
N PRO A 63 -5.02 6.05 13.05
CA PRO A 63 -6.34 6.63 13.21
C PRO A 63 -7.28 6.30 12.04
N ALA A 64 -6.78 6.20 10.80
CA ALA A 64 -7.58 5.74 9.66
C ALA A 64 -8.11 4.32 9.86
N MET A 65 -7.27 3.41 10.37
CA MET A 65 -7.65 2.03 10.68
C MET A 65 -8.66 1.96 11.83
N THR A 66 -8.52 2.79 12.87
CA THR A 66 -9.52 2.89 13.95
C THR A 66 -10.88 3.28 13.41
N ASP A 67 -10.95 4.32 12.56
CA ASP A 67 -12.21 4.77 11.97
C ASP A 67 -12.79 3.77 10.98
N LEU A 68 -11.94 3.05 10.23
CA LEU A 68 -12.39 1.96 9.38
C LEU A 68 -13.05 0.84 10.19
N LEU A 69 -12.43 0.43 11.30
CA LEU A 69 -12.99 -0.59 12.20
C LEU A 69 -14.29 -0.13 12.87
N GLY A 70 -14.43 1.18 13.11
CA GLY A 70 -15.67 1.78 13.61
C GLY A 70 -16.74 2.01 12.53
N GLY A 71 -16.42 1.83 11.25
CA GLY A 71 -17.33 2.09 10.13
C GLY A 71 -17.51 3.57 9.77
N ASN A 72 -16.68 4.46 10.32
CA ASN A 72 -16.69 5.90 10.01
C ASN A 72 -16.15 6.18 8.59
N VAL A 73 -15.23 5.33 8.10
CA VAL A 73 -14.82 5.30 6.70
C VAL A 73 -15.11 3.94 6.07
N SER A 74 -15.46 3.92 4.78
CA SER A 74 -15.90 2.68 4.12
C SER A 74 -14.73 1.72 3.90
N CYS A 75 -13.61 2.24 3.40
CA CYS A 75 -12.48 1.44 2.94
C CYS A 75 -11.13 2.14 3.20
N MET A 76 -10.03 1.40 3.05
CA MET A 76 -8.66 1.90 3.14
C MET A 76 -7.73 1.03 2.28
N ILE A 77 -6.69 1.63 1.71
CA ILE A 77 -5.53 0.88 1.23
C ILE A 77 -4.50 0.87 2.34
N ASP A 78 -4.14 -0.32 2.81
CA ASP A 78 -3.25 -0.51 3.95
C ASP A 78 -2.23 -1.63 3.69
N ALA A 79 -1.20 -1.70 4.54
CA ALA A 79 -0.19 -2.75 4.50
C ALA A 79 -0.79 -4.13 4.85
N LEU A 80 -0.23 -5.18 4.23
CA LEU A 80 -0.72 -6.55 4.42
C LEU A 80 -0.59 -7.00 5.89
N GLY A 81 0.56 -6.76 6.52
CA GLY A 81 0.81 -7.19 7.90
C GLY A 81 -0.13 -6.58 8.95
N THR A 82 -0.64 -5.38 8.73
CA THR A 82 -1.59 -4.71 9.64
C THR A 82 -3.04 -5.13 9.38
N SER A 83 -3.38 -5.34 8.11
CA SER A 83 -4.75 -5.66 7.69
C SER A 83 -5.08 -7.16 7.72
N LEU A 84 -4.13 -8.04 7.43
CA LEU A 84 -4.38 -9.48 7.28
C LEU A 84 -5.03 -10.12 8.52
N PRO A 85 -4.57 -9.87 9.77
CA PRO A 85 -5.23 -10.43 10.96
C PRO A 85 -6.70 -9.98 11.10
N ARG A 86 -7.03 -8.75 10.67
CA ARG A 86 -8.40 -8.20 10.71
C ARG A 86 -9.28 -8.78 9.61
N VAL A 87 -8.69 -9.15 8.49
CA VAL A 87 -9.39 -9.87 7.42
C VAL A 87 -9.67 -11.30 7.87
N GLN A 88 -8.69 -11.98 8.48
CA GLN A 88 -8.83 -13.36 8.96
C GLN A 88 -9.86 -13.49 10.08
N ASN A 89 -9.96 -12.51 10.98
CA ASN A 89 -10.94 -12.51 12.07
C ASN A 89 -12.32 -11.93 11.68
N GLY A 90 -12.50 -11.53 10.41
CA GLY A 90 -13.76 -11.02 9.87
C GLY A 90 -14.10 -9.57 10.24
N SER A 91 -13.23 -8.86 10.96
CA SER A 91 -13.45 -7.43 11.29
C SER A 91 -13.37 -6.53 10.06
N LEU A 92 -12.68 -6.98 8.99
CA LEU A 92 -12.59 -6.29 7.70
C LEU A 92 -12.74 -7.29 6.55
N LYS A 93 -13.18 -6.80 5.39
CA LYS A 93 -13.18 -7.54 4.13
C LYS A 93 -12.02 -7.09 3.26
N SER A 94 -11.34 -8.03 2.59
CA SER A 94 -10.32 -7.73 1.59
C SER A 94 -10.94 -7.76 0.20
N LEU A 95 -10.93 -6.64 -0.52
CA LEU A 95 -11.56 -6.54 -1.84
C LEU A 95 -10.59 -6.73 -3.00
N ALA A 96 -9.33 -6.31 -2.83
CA ALA A 96 -8.28 -6.47 -3.84
C ALA A 96 -6.89 -6.31 -3.22
N VAL A 97 -5.87 -6.92 -3.84
CA VAL A 97 -4.46 -6.59 -3.58
C VAL A 97 -3.95 -5.58 -4.61
N THR A 98 -3.08 -4.67 -4.16
CA THR A 98 -2.57 -3.56 -4.98
C THR A 98 -1.28 -3.89 -5.72
N GLY A 99 -0.73 -5.09 -5.53
CA GLY A 99 0.44 -5.55 -6.28
C GLY A 99 0.06 -6.08 -7.66
N ALA A 100 1.04 -6.17 -8.55
CA ALA A 100 0.88 -6.70 -9.92
C ALA A 100 0.47 -8.19 -9.97
N LYS A 101 0.64 -8.92 -8.87
CA LYS A 101 0.25 -10.33 -8.73
C LYS A 101 -0.42 -10.55 -7.37
N ARG A 102 -1.22 -11.60 -7.27
CA ARG A 102 -1.76 -12.06 -6.00
C ARG A 102 -0.63 -12.47 -5.05
N GLY A 103 -0.80 -12.17 -3.77
CA GLY A 103 0.17 -12.55 -2.74
C GLY A 103 -0.03 -14.00 -2.28
N PRO A 104 1.03 -14.70 -1.84
CA PRO A 104 0.93 -16.08 -1.36
C PRO A 104 0.04 -16.23 -0.12
N LEU A 105 -0.06 -15.17 0.71
CA LEU A 105 -0.95 -15.13 1.88
C LEU A 105 -2.42 -14.84 1.52
N LEU A 106 -2.69 -14.37 0.31
CA LEU A 106 -4.03 -14.01 -0.18
C LEU A 106 -4.28 -14.53 -1.61
N PRO A 107 -4.11 -15.84 -1.88
CA PRO A 107 -4.15 -16.37 -3.25
C PRO A 107 -5.55 -16.26 -3.90
N LYS A 108 -6.59 -16.13 -3.07
CA LYS A 108 -7.98 -15.98 -3.49
C LYS A 108 -8.41 -14.52 -3.69
N VAL A 109 -7.63 -13.55 -3.21
CA VAL A 109 -7.96 -12.13 -3.37
C VAL A 109 -7.39 -11.65 -4.70
N PRO A 110 -8.22 -11.13 -5.62
CA PRO A 110 -7.75 -10.65 -6.92
C PRO A 110 -6.87 -9.41 -6.79
N THR A 111 -6.04 -9.15 -7.80
CA THR A 111 -5.39 -7.85 -7.92
C THR A 111 -6.41 -6.77 -8.30
N VAL A 112 -6.04 -5.49 -8.13
CA VAL A 112 -6.85 -4.37 -8.63
C VAL A 112 -7.05 -4.48 -10.15
N ALA A 113 -6.02 -4.87 -10.90
CA ALA A 113 -6.10 -5.02 -12.35
C ALA A 113 -7.00 -6.18 -12.77
N GLU A 114 -6.89 -7.33 -12.12
CA GLU A 114 -7.80 -8.47 -12.30
C GLU A 114 -9.25 -8.12 -11.95
N SER A 115 -9.46 -7.10 -11.12
CA SER A 115 -10.79 -6.63 -10.69
C SER A 115 -11.42 -5.59 -11.63
N GLY A 116 -10.91 -5.48 -12.86
CA GLY A 116 -11.49 -4.63 -13.90
C GLY A 116 -10.85 -3.24 -14.06
N LEU A 117 -9.67 -3.02 -13.48
CA LEU A 117 -8.88 -1.80 -13.67
C LEU A 117 -7.50 -2.11 -14.29
N PRO A 118 -7.46 -2.60 -15.55
CA PRO A 118 -6.19 -2.89 -16.22
C PRO A 118 -5.32 -1.64 -16.30
N GLY A 119 -4.00 -1.81 -16.18
CA GLY A 119 -3.04 -0.69 -16.16
C GLY A 119 -2.84 -0.09 -14.77
N PHE A 120 -3.58 -0.53 -13.73
CA PHE A 120 -3.31 -0.13 -12.35
C PHE A 120 -1.88 -0.45 -11.91
N GLU A 121 -1.25 -1.46 -12.50
CA GLU A 121 0.14 -1.81 -12.21
C GLU A 121 1.11 -0.66 -12.47
N GLU A 122 0.80 0.21 -13.42
CA GLU A 122 1.58 1.43 -13.71
C GLU A 122 1.52 2.46 -12.57
N PHE A 123 0.49 2.35 -11.73
CA PHE A 123 0.26 3.14 -10.53
C PHE A 123 0.61 2.38 -9.24
N SER A 124 0.97 1.10 -9.35
CA SER A 124 1.44 0.29 -8.24
C SER A 124 2.94 0.53 -8.02
N GLY A 125 3.26 1.61 -7.32
CA GLY A 125 4.63 1.72 -6.79
C GLY A 125 4.90 0.62 -5.77
N LYS A 126 6.18 0.26 -5.60
CA LYS A 126 6.56 -0.78 -4.65
C LYS A 126 6.38 -0.23 -3.23
N TYR A 127 5.65 -0.93 -2.38
CA TYR A 127 5.71 -0.67 -0.94
C TYR A 127 6.99 -1.32 -0.40
N TRP A 128 7.90 -0.52 0.12
CA TRP A 128 9.18 -0.97 0.66
C TRP A 128 9.52 -0.20 1.93
N MET A 129 10.40 -0.78 2.75
CA MET A 129 10.95 -0.15 3.94
C MET A 129 12.47 -0.22 3.84
N GLY A 130 13.15 0.84 4.27
CA GLY A 130 14.60 0.93 4.21
C GLY A 130 15.15 1.80 5.34
N ILE A 131 16.45 1.65 5.59
CA ILE A 131 17.17 2.41 6.60
C ILE A 131 17.97 3.50 5.90
N MET A 132 17.85 4.73 6.38
CA MET A 132 18.57 5.89 5.87
C MET A 132 19.34 6.56 7.01
N ALA A 133 20.44 7.22 6.66
CA ALA A 133 21.22 8.04 7.58
C ALA A 133 21.21 9.50 7.13
N PRO A 134 21.49 10.47 8.01
CA PRO A 134 21.58 11.89 7.65
C PRO A 134 22.54 12.15 6.49
N ALA A 135 22.24 13.18 5.69
CA ALA A 135 23.14 13.60 4.63
C ALA A 135 24.51 14.00 5.21
N GLY A 136 25.59 13.56 4.56
CA GLY A 136 26.95 13.78 5.05
C GLY A 136 27.47 12.74 6.06
N THR A 137 26.69 11.71 6.38
CA THR A 137 27.20 10.58 7.19
C THR A 137 28.44 9.97 6.49
N PRO A 138 29.58 9.80 7.19
CA PRO A 138 30.81 9.27 6.59
C PRO A 138 30.62 7.87 5.99
N GLN A 139 31.22 7.64 4.81
CA GLN A 139 31.11 6.36 4.08
C GLN A 139 31.45 5.12 4.94
N PRO A 140 32.50 5.12 5.79
CA PRO A 140 32.79 3.97 6.64
C PRO A 140 31.67 3.59 7.62
N ILE A 141 30.87 4.57 8.06
CA ILE A 141 29.70 4.32 8.94
C ILE A 141 28.55 3.73 8.14
N LEU A 142 28.32 4.22 6.92
CA LEU A 142 27.32 3.66 6.00
C LEU A 142 27.65 2.21 5.64
N ASP A 143 28.91 1.92 5.36
CA ASP A 143 29.38 0.58 5.02
C ASP A 143 29.19 -0.38 6.20
N LYS A 144 29.56 0.05 7.41
CA LYS A 144 29.34 -0.74 8.63
C LYS A 144 27.86 -1.02 8.88
N LEU A 145 27.00 -0.01 8.75
CA LEU A 145 25.55 -0.17 8.91
C LEU A 145 24.98 -1.12 7.86
N ASN A 146 25.37 -0.96 6.60
CA ASN A 146 24.90 -1.81 5.50
C ASN A 146 25.35 -3.27 5.68
N ALA A 147 26.58 -3.51 6.13
CA ALA A 147 27.08 -4.85 6.42
C ALA A 147 26.24 -5.55 7.49
N VAL A 148 25.97 -4.88 8.62
CA VAL A 148 25.13 -5.43 9.70
C VAL A 148 23.70 -5.72 9.22
N VAL A 149 23.10 -4.82 8.45
CA VAL A 149 21.76 -5.04 7.90
C VAL A 149 21.74 -6.23 6.93
N GLN A 150 22.75 -6.37 6.08
CA GLN A 150 22.84 -7.50 5.16
C GLN A 150 23.02 -8.83 5.91
N GLU A 151 23.84 -8.86 6.95
CA GLU A 151 24.03 -10.04 7.81
C GLU A 151 22.71 -10.44 8.46
N ILE A 152 22.00 -9.50 9.09
CA ILE A 152 20.70 -9.75 9.73
C ILE A 152 19.66 -10.30 8.72
N LEU A 153 19.56 -9.70 7.52
CA LEU A 153 18.62 -10.19 6.49
C LEU A 153 19.01 -11.59 5.95
N ARG A 154 20.30 -11.96 6.01
CA ARG A 154 20.80 -13.26 5.57
C ARG A 154 20.61 -14.35 6.62
N ASP A 155 20.97 -14.06 7.86
CA ASP A 155 21.28 -15.10 8.84
C ASP A 155 20.24 -15.22 9.95
N ASP A 156 19.35 -14.21 10.12
CA ASP A 156 18.29 -14.27 11.13
C ASP A 156 17.03 -14.96 10.59
N ALA A 157 16.93 -16.26 10.87
CA ALA A 157 15.76 -17.07 10.51
C ALA A 157 14.46 -16.59 11.19
N ALA A 158 14.54 -16.08 12.43
CA ALA A 158 13.37 -15.59 13.14
C ALA A 158 12.85 -14.28 12.52
N LEU A 159 13.76 -13.41 12.07
CA LEU A 159 13.39 -12.24 11.29
C LEU A 159 12.74 -12.62 9.97
N ARG A 160 13.33 -13.56 9.20
CA ARG A 160 12.74 -14.03 7.94
C ARG A 160 11.33 -14.54 8.13
N GLN A 161 11.11 -15.40 9.13
CA GLN A 161 9.78 -15.91 9.45
C GLN A 161 8.79 -14.79 9.80
N ARG A 162 9.23 -13.76 10.52
CA ARG A 162 8.39 -12.59 10.83
C ARG A 162 8.07 -11.77 9.57
N LEU A 163 9.04 -11.57 8.69
CA LEU A 163 8.84 -10.86 7.42
C LEU A 163 7.85 -11.62 6.53
N ASP A 164 8.01 -12.94 6.40
CA ASP A 164 7.09 -13.81 5.65
C ASP A 164 5.66 -13.73 6.22
N ALA A 165 5.50 -13.76 7.54
CA ALA A 165 4.20 -13.63 8.20
C ALA A 165 3.53 -12.26 7.95
N LEU A 166 4.32 -11.23 7.66
CA LEU A 166 3.85 -9.90 7.27
C LEU A 166 3.71 -9.74 5.75
N GLY A 167 4.10 -10.75 4.98
CA GLY A 167 4.17 -10.75 3.52
C GLY A 167 5.18 -9.73 2.97
N LEU A 168 6.31 -9.60 3.63
CA LEU A 168 7.43 -8.73 3.26
C LEU A 168 8.58 -9.59 2.74
N ASP A 169 9.04 -9.28 1.53
CA ASP A 169 10.23 -9.92 0.97
C ASP A 169 11.49 -9.13 1.36
N PRO A 170 12.53 -9.78 1.91
CA PRO A 170 13.83 -9.15 2.09
C PRO A 170 14.42 -8.67 0.76
N LEU A 171 14.87 -7.42 0.72
CA LEU A 171 15.52 -6.82 -0.46
C LEU A 171 16.94 -6.35 -0.10
N PRO A 172 17.91 -7.27 0.10
CA PRO A 172 19.27 -6.88 0.44
C PRO A 172 19.90 -6.10 -0.73
N MET A 173 20.34 -4.88 -0.45
CA MET A 173 21.00 -3.99 -1.40
C MET A 173 22.25 -3.39 -0.76
N SER A 174 23.28 -3.14 -1.56
CA SER A 174 24.35 -2.23 -1.15
C SER A 174 23.82 -0.80 -1.01
N ALA A 175 24.52 0.06 -0.27
CA ALA A 175 24.13 1.47 -0.12
C ALA A 175 24.01 2.20 -1.48
N SER A 176 24.88 1.87 -2.44
CA SER A 176 24.85 2.41 -3.81
C SER A 176 23.63 1.91 -4.59
N GLN A 177 23.35 0.60 -4.52
CA GLN A 177 22.15 0.02 -5.16
C GLN A 177 20.88 0.64 -4.60
N PHE A 178 20.79 0.80 -3.27
CA PHE A 178 19.63 1.43 -2.63
C PHE A 178 19.48 2.89 -3.05
N SER A 179 20.58 3.64 -3.17
CA SER A 179 20.56 5.01 -3.69
C SER A 179 20.05 5.10 -5.13
N GLY A 180 20.45 4.16 -5.99
CA GLY A 180 19.92 4.06 -7.36
C GLY A 180 18.44 3.70 -7.39
N PHE A 181 18.02 2.74 -6.56
CA PHE A 181 16.63 2.35 -6.40
C PHE A 181 15.74 3.53 -5.98
N LEU A 182 16.18 4.35 -5.01
CA LEU A 182 15.46 5.54 -4.57
C LEU A 182 15.23 6.57 -5.69
N LYS A 183 16.18 6.72 -6.62
CA LYS A 183 16.02 7.63 -7.77
C LYS A 183 14.94 7.11 -8.71
N VAL A 184 15.02 5.84 -9.09
CA VAL A 184 14.03 5.20 -9.97
C VAL A 184 12.63 5.22 -9.37
N ASP A 185 12.50 4.91 -8.07
CA ASP A 185 11.22 4.90 -7.37
C ASP A 185 10.62 6.32 -7.30
N ARG A 186 11.45 7.33 -6.99
CA ARG A 186 11.04 8.74 -7.00
C ARG A 186 10.53 9.19 -8.37
N ASP A 187 11.23 8.84 -9.45
CA ASP A 187 10.81 9.21 -10.80
C ASP A 187 9.50 8.52 -11.19
N SER A 188 9.31 7.28 -10.75
CA SER A 188 8.05 6.54 -10.94
C SER A 188 6.88 7.22 -10.23
N TRP A 189 7.03 7.51 -8.94
CA TRP A 189 5.99 8.22 -8.18
C TRP A 189 5.73 9.63 -8.72
N GLY A 190 6.77 10.34 -9.17
CA GLY A 190 6.63 11.63 -9.83
C GLY A 190 5.78 11.59 -11.10
N ARG A 191 5.87 10.51 -11.89
CA ARG A 191 4.96 10.28 -13.03
C ARG A 191 3.54 10.00 -12.58
N ILE A 192 3.36 9.15 -11.57
CA ILE A 192 2.03 8.81 -11.00
C ILE A 192 1.31 10.08 -10.54
N VAL A 193 1.98 10.93 -9.75
CA VAL A 193 1.43 12.21 -9.28
C VAL A 193 0.95 13.08 -10.44
N LYS A 194 1.74 13.19 -11.52
CA LYS A 194 1.36 13.96 -12.72
C LYS A 194 0.18 13.35 -13.47
N MET A 195 0.11 12.01 -13.57
CA MET A 195 -0.97 11.31 -14.29
C MET A 195 -2.29 11.37 -13.53
N THR A 196 -2.27 11.17 -12.21
CA THR A 196 -3.50 11.18 -11.39
C THR A 196 -3.98 12.58 -11.06
N GLY A 197 -3.11 13.59 -11.16
CA GLY A 197 -3.39 14.95 -10.71
C GLY A 197 -3.39 15.08 -9.19
N ALA A 198 -2.88 14.09 -8.45
CA ALA A 198 -2.78 14.14 -7.00
C ALA A 198 -1.97 15.35 -6.54
N LYS A 199 -2.44 16.00 -5.47
CA LYS A 199 -1.79 17.18 -4.88
C LYS A 199 -1.40 16.90 -3.43
N ALA A 200 -0.49 17.71 -2.91
CA ALA A 200 -0.06 17.65 -1.51
C ALA A 200 -0.89 18.58 -0.59
N ASP A 201 -1.78 19.36 -1.21
CA ASP A 201 -2.55 20.48 -0.67
C ASP A 201 -3.98 20.55 -1.23
#